data_AF-A0A8T3MXZ6-F1
#
_entry.id   AF-A0A8T3MXZ6-F1
#
_cell.length_a   1.000
_cell.length_b   1.000
_cell.length_c   1.000
_cell.angle_alpha   90.00
_cell.angle_beta   90.00
_cell.angle_gamma   90.00
#
_symmetry.space_group_name_H-M   'P 1'
#
loop_
_entity.id
_entity.type
_entity.pdbx_description
1 polymer ?
#
loop_
_entity_poly.entity_id
_entity_poly.type
_entity_poly.pdbx_seq_one_letter_code
_entity_poly.pdbx_strand_id
1 'polypeptide(L)' 'MHPLRHPRNAAIVGIIFVINAVIFWVWSSLAQGHVDYAGITMLAVLGIAMSLMAWVLVAGSPND' A
#
# COMPACT_ATOMS: atom_id res chain seq x y z
N MET A 1 12.14 -18.90 -13.02
CA MET A 1 11.49 -17.97 -12.06
C MET A 1 11.20 -16.69 -12.84
N HIS A 2 9.95 -16.45 -13.27
CA HIS A 2 9.59 -15.33 -14.15
C HIS A 2 9.33 -14.06 -13.29
N PRO A 3 10.15 -13.00 -13.38
CA PRO A 3 10.26 -12.02 -12.29
C PRO A 3 9.03 -11.16 -11.95
N LEU A 4 8.10 -10.86 -12.87
CA LEU A 4 6.98 -9.94 -12.59
C LEU A 4 5.74 -10.26 -13.44
N ARG A 5 5.09 -11.41 -13.22
CA ARG A 5 3.97 -11.86 -14.08
C ARG A 5 2.70 -10.98 -13.99
N HIS A 6 2.52 -10.18 -12.93
CA HIS A 6 1.36 -9.29 -12.79
C HIS A 6 1.67 -8.09 -11.88
N PRO A 7 2.04 -6.91 -12.44
CA PRO A 7 2.14 -5.66 -11.67
C PRO A 7 0.88 -5.35 -10.86
N ARG A 8 -0.27 -5.87 -11.31
CA ARG A 8 -1.56 -5.84 -10.62
C ARG A 8 -1.50 -6.37 -9.18
N ASN A 9 -0.67 -7.39 -8.90
CA ASN A 9 -0.57 -7.94 -7.55
C ASN A 9 0.10 -6.97 -6.58
N ALA A 10 1.10 -6.21 -7.04
CA ALA A 10 1.73 -5.16 -6.24
C ALA A 10 0.74 -4.02 -5.95
N ALA A 11 -0.11 -3.65 -6.91
CA ALA A 11 -1.16 -2.66 -6.69
C ALA A 11 -2.16 -3.12 -5.62
N ILE A 12 -2.59 -4.38 -5.68
CA ILE A 12 -3.52 -4.96 -4.70
C ILE A 12 -2.90 -4.97 -3.29
N VAL A 13 -1.64 -5.38 -3.17
CA VAL A 13 -0.92 -5.36 -1.88
C VAL A 13 -0.77 -3.93 -1.36
N GLY A 14 -0.45 -2.96 -2.22
CA GLY A 14 -0.40 -1.54 -1.86
C GLY A 14 -1.73 -1.02 -1.30
N ILE A 15 -2.84 -1.35 -1.97
CA ILE A 15 -4.19 -0.99 -1.53
C ILE A 15 -4.51 -1.60 -0.15
N ILE A 16 -4.16 -2.87 0.06
CA ILE A 16 -4.36 -3.55 1.35
C ILE A 16 -3.59 -2.81 2.46
N PHE A 17 -2.36 -2.37 2.20
CA PHE A 17 -1.56 -1.63 3.18
C PHE A 17 -2.19 -0.28 3.54
N VAL A 18 -2.70 0.46 2.55
CA VAL A 18 -3.40 1.73 2.79
C VAL A 18 -4.69 1.51 3.60
N ILE A 19 -5.47 0.48 3.27
CA ILE A 19 -6.68 0.12 4.03
C ILE A 19 -6.32 -0.22 5.48
N ASN A 20 -5.28 -1.02 5.70
CA ASN A 20 -4.83 -1.36 7.05
C ASN A 20 -4.38 -0.11 7.83
N ALA A 21 -3.73 0.86 7.18
CA ALA A 21 -3.32 2.10 7.84
C ALA A 21 -4.53 2.90 8.34
N VAL A 22 -5.59 2.98 7.53
CA VAL A 22 -6.85 3.62 7.92
C VAL A 22 -7.53 2.86 9.06
N ILE A 23 -7.61 1.52 8.98
CA ILE A 23 -8.21 0.70 10.03
C ILE A 23 -7.46 0.87 11.36
N PHE A 24 -6.12 0.80 11.34
CA PHE A 24 -5.31 0.98 12.54
C PHE A 24 -5.49 2.37 13.15
N TRP A 25 -5.52 3.40 12.31
CA TRP A 25 -5.73 4.76 12.76
C TRP A 25 -7.10 4.95 13.41
N VAL A 26 -8.17 4.48 12.76
CA VAL A 26 -9.54 4.57 13.28
C VAL A 26 -9.68 3.78 14.58
N TRP A 27 -9.21 2.53 14.61
CA TRP A 27 -9.29 1.70 15.81
C TRP A 27 -8.53 2.29 16.99
N SER A 28 -7.31 2.74 16.76
CA SER A 28 -6.47 3.36 17.79
C SER A 28 -7.08 4.67 18.31
N SER A 29 -7.67 5.48 17.42
CA SER A 29 -8.35 6.72 17.79
C SER A 29 -9.64 6.49 18.60
N LEU A 30 -10.41 5.45 18.25
CA LEU A 30 -11.65 5.09 18.97
C LEU A 30 -11.39 4.41 20.31
N ALA A 31 -10.31 3.64 20.41
CA ALA A 31 -9.95 2.92 21.63
C ALA A 31 -9.37 3.82 22.75
N GLN A 32 -9.32 5.15 22.56
CA GLN A 32 -8.76 6.14 23.49
C GLN A 32 -7.32 5.83 23.96
N GLY A 33 -6.60 5.01 23.19
CA GLY A 33 -5.23 4.60 23.46
C GLY A 33 -4.20 5.54 22.85
N HIS A 34 -2.92 5.19 23.00
CA HIS A 34 -1.85 5.88 22.30
C HIS A 34 -1.90 5.54 20.80
N VAL A 35 -1.93 6.57 19.96
CA VAL A 35 -1.90 6.44 18.50
C VAL A 35 -0.45 6.43 18.04
N ASP A 36 0.02 5.29 17.52
CA ASP A 36 1.34 5.19 16.88
C ASP A 36 1.29 5.82 15.48
N TYR A 37 1.46 7.14 15.44
CA TYR A 37 1.51 7.89 14.19
C TYR A 37 2.69 7.48 13.31
N ALA A 38 3.82 7.04 13.88
CA ALA A 38 5.00 6.65 13.10
C ALA A 38 4.72 5.36 12.33
N GLY A 39 4.17 4.35 13.00
CA GLY A 39 3.77 3.08 12.39
C GLY A 39 2.68 3.27 11.33
N ILE A 40 1.63 4.04 11.64
CA ILE A 40 0.53 4.32 10.69
C ILE A 40 1.07 5.06 9.45
N THR A 41 1.93 6.07 9.64
CA THR A 41 2.51 6.86 8.54
C THR A 41 3.39 5.98 7.65
N MET A 42 4.25 5.14 8.24
CA MET A 42 5.07 4.19 7.50
C MET A 42 4.21 3.22 6.68
N LEU A 43 3.15 2.67 7.28
CA LEU A 43 2.27 1.72 6.61
C LEU A 43 1.55 2.35 5.41
N ALA A 44 1.06 3.59 5.59
CA ALA A 44 0.41 4.35 4.52
C ALA A 44 1.39 4.67 3.38
N VAL A 45 2.59 5.17 3.69
CA VAL A 45 3.62 5.50 2.70
C VAL A 45 4.07 4.27 1.92
N LEU A 46 4.30 3.15 2.61
CA LEU A 46 4.66 1.88 1.98
C LEU A 46 3.56 1.40 1.02
N GLY A 47 2.29 1.47 1.44
CA GLY A 47 1.15 1.12 0.59
C GLY A 47 1.09 1.96 -0.68
N ILE A 48 1.23 3.29 -0.53
CA ILE A 48 1.28 4.24 -1.65
C ILE A 48 2.46 3.92 -2.59
N ALA A 49 3.65 3.69 -2.05
CA ALA A 49 4.84 3.40 -2.84
C ALA A 49 4.69 2.12 -3.68
N MET A 50 4.10 1.06 -3.11
CA MET A 50 3.83 -0.18 -3.85
C MET A 50 2.79 0.03 -4.97
N SER A 51 1.75 0.81 -4.71
CA SER A 51 0.76 1.17 -5.74
C SER A 51 1.38 2.02 -6.86
N LEU A 52 2.28 2.96 -6.52
CA LEU A 52 3.01 3.75 -7.50
C LEU A 52 3.94 2.88 -8.36
N MET A 53 4.68 1.96 -7.75
CA MET A 53 5.52 1.01 -8.48
C MET A 53 4.69 0.18 -9.48
N ALA A 54 3.52 -0.29 -9.05
CA ALA A 54 2.61 -1.02 -9.94
C ALA A 54 2.13 -0.14 -11.11
N TRP A 55 1.82 1.13 -10.86
CA TRP A 55 1.45 2.07 -11.92
C TRP A 55 2.60 2.31 -12.91
N VAL A 56 3.82 2.52 -12.42
CA VAL A 56 5.02 2.68 -13.26
C VAL A 56 5.24 1.46 -14.16
N LEU A 57 5.09 0.25 -13.60
CA LEU A 57 5.24 -1.00 -14.37
C LEU A 57 4.16 -1.17 -15.45
N VAL A 58 2.95 -0.66 -15.23
CA VAL A 58 1.88 -0.65 -16.24
C VAL A 58 2.14 0.43 -17.29
N ALA A 59 2.50 1.64 -16.88
CA ALA A 59 2.75 2.77 -17.79
C ALA A 59 3.95 2.52 -18.72
N GLY A 60 4.93 1.74 -18.27
CA GLY A 60 6.10 1.37 -19.07
C GLY A 60 5.95 0.09 -19.89
N SER A 61 4.83 -0.65 -19.80
CA SER A 61 4.67 -1.88 -20.58
C SER A 61 4.34 -1.56 -22.04
N PRO A 62 5.05 -2.12 -23.03
CA PRO A 62 4.69 -1.97 -24.44
C PRO A 62 3.25 -2.44 -24.67
N ASN A 63 2.45 -1.60 -25.32
CA ASN A 63 1.10 -1.95 -25.74
C ASN A 63 1.19 -2.73 -27.06
N ASP A 64 1.60 -3.99 -27.00
CA ASP A 64 1.44 -4.96 -28.09
C ASP A 64 0.19 -5.83 -27.85
#